data_AF-A0A1F2ZKQ0-F1
#
_entry.id   AF-A0A1F2ZKQ0-F1
#
_cell.length_a   1.000
_cell.length_b   1.000
_cell.length_c   1.000
_cell.angle_alpha   90.00
_cell.angle_beta   90.00
_cell.angle_gamma   90.00
#
_symmetry.space_group_name_H-M   'P 1'
#
loop_
_entity.id
_entity.type
_entity.pdbx_description
1 polymer ?
#
loop_
_entity_poly.entity_id
_entity_poly.type
_entity_poly.pdbx_seq_one_letter_code
_entity_poly.pdbx_strand_id
1 'polypeptide(L)'
;MKKITAVFLTLFWINFAHGADTYKFDQNHVNIDWSCGHFGFSYPTGKFTNADGVIILDEKNPQNSSVKVTIYTSSLNTGIAKFDEHLKSADFLDVAQFPVAKFESAAVKITGKKTAKVSGELTLHGITDRVVLDVRLNKIGVNPFSQKKTIGFSAETTIKRSKFGMQFGLPGISDEVKIAIEAEGILVSSDDLPSDIAWKIIPEKSSMKFTAMQDQSLISGSFKKFDGKINFDPKHLQESNVEIEIDTTSVDTSFAEALDAIQNAAWLATKAFPKAIFKATKFIHLSGKNEFRAAGVLTLKGKSVPVNLDFVLKEYGKTNAHMTGTATLRRNNFDIGHRDPKKANGIRDEIIIDVEVFAQK
;
A
#
# COMPACT_ATOMS: atom_id res chain seq x y z
N MET A 1 6.85 -10.89 62.66
CA MET A 1 7.43 -10.33 61.42
C MET A 1 6.56 -10.77 60.23
N LYS A 2 5.63 -9.92 59.76
CA LYS A 2 4.80 -10.19 58.58
C LYS A 2 5.48 -9.57 57.36
N LYS A 3 5.90 -10.39 56.40
CA LYS A 3 6.50 -9.92 55.14
C LYS A 3 5.36 -9.46 54.21
N ILE A 4 5.30 -8.16 53.95
CA ILE A 4 4.44 -7.57 52.91
C ILE A 4 5.23 -7.65 51.61
N THR A 5 4.74 -8.46 50.66
CA THR A 5 5.33 -8.56 49.33
C THR A 5 4.61 -7.57 48.42
N ALA A 6 5.29 -6.52 47.99
CA ALA A 6 4.76 -5.54 47.05
C ALA A 6 4.73 -6.15 45.63
N VAL A 7 3.54 -6.18 45.02
CA VAL A 7 3.37 -6.55 43.62
C VAL A 7 3.57 -5.30 42.77
N PHE A 8 4.66 -5.27 42.00
CA PHE A 8 4.87 -4.26 40.96
C PHE A 8 3.98 -4.60 39.75
N LEU A 9 2.92 -3.83 39.56
CA LEU A 9 2.08 -3.88 38.37
C LEU A 9 2.80 -3.13 37.24
N THR A 10 3.47 -3.86 36.35
CA THR A 10 4.00 -3.29 35.12
C THR A 10 2.86 -3.17 34.10
N LEU A 11 2.37 -1.94 33.89
CA LEU A 11 1.48 -1.66 32.76
C LEU A 11 2.27 -1.80 31.46
N PHE A 12 2.06 -2.90 30.74
CA PHE A 12 2.46 -3.02 29.34
C PHE A 12 1.55 -2.13 28.50
N TRP A 13 2.11 -1.05 27.95
CA TRP A 13 1.46 -0.28 26.90
C TRP A 13 1.52 -1.13 25.62
N ILE A 14 0.36 -1.65 25.20
CA ILE A 14 0.20 -2.29 23.89
C ILE A 14 0.35 -1.18 22.85
N ASN A 15 1.56 -1.03 22.30
CA ASN A 15 1.78 -0.23 21.11
C ASN A 15 1.09 -0.97 19.95
N PHE A 16 -0.16 -0.60 19.66
CA PHE A 16 -0.75 -0.92 18.36
C PHE A 16 0.19 -0.36 17.29
N ALA A 17 0.81 -1.24 16.50
CA ALA A 17 1.48 -0.87 15.28
C ALA A 17 0.41 -0.34 14.30
N HIS A 18 0.13 0.97 14.36
CA HIS A 18 -0.60 1.67 13.31
C HIS A 18 0.12 1.39 11.99
N GLY A 19 -0.60 0.82 11.03
CA GLY A 19 -0.11 0.70 9.65
C GLY A 19 0.04 2.09 9.03
N ALA A 20 0.67 2.16 7.86
CA ALA A 20 0.75 3.41 7.11
C ALA A 20 -0.66 3.92 6.78
N ASP A 21 -0.88 5.21 6.97
CA ASP A 21 -2.13 5.88 6.65
C ASP A 21 -2.14 6.28 5.17
N THR A 22 -3.31 6.17 4.53
CA THR A 22 -3.47 6.57 3.14
C THR A 22 -4.25 7.87 3.06
N TYR A 23 -3.75 8.79 2.24
CA TYR A 23 -4.32 10.10 2.04
C TYR A 23 -4.53 10.35 0.55
N LYS A 24 -5.66 10.95 0.21
CA LYS A 24 -5.93 11.48 -1.13
C LYS A 24 -5.62 12.97 -1.16
N PHE A 25 -5.02 13.43 -2.25
CA PHE A 25 -4.79 14.86 -2.47
C PHE A 25 -6.13 15.61 -2.40
N ASP A 26 -6.18 16.68 -1.62
CA ASP A 26 -7.30 17.60 -1.66
C ASP A 26 -7.16 18.47 -2.91
N GLN A 27 -8.07 18.26 -3.86
CA GLN A 27 -8.10 18.98 -5.14
C GLN A 27 -8.18 20.51 -4.98
N ASN A 28 -8.70 21.00 -3.86
CA ASN A 28 -8.80 22.44 -3.61
C ASN A 28 -7.56 23.03 -2.90
N HIS A 29 -6.65 22.18 -2.42
CA HIS A 29 -5.48 22.57 -1.64
C HIS A 29 -4.21 21.91 -2.19
N VAL A 30 -4.12 21.81 -3.52
CA VAL A 30 -2.91 21.43 -4.25
C VAL A 30 -2.50 22.55 -5.19
N ASN A 31 -1.26 23.01 -5.09
CA ASN A 31 -0.64 23.95 -6.01
C ASN A 31 0.75 23.44 -6.40
N ILE A 32 1.04 23.49 -7.70
CA ILE A 32 2.37 23.20 -8.26
C ILE A 32 2.79 24.43 -9.04
N ASP A 33 3.55 25.29 -8.39
CA ASP A 33 4.08 26.52 -8.95
C ASP A 33 5.41 26.25 -9.64
N TRP A 34 5.65 26.91 -10.77
CA TRP A 34 6.92 26.88 -11.46
C TRP A 34 7.43 28.30 -11.73
N SER A 35 8.75 28.41 -11.87
CA SER A 35 9.43 29.63 -12.30
C SER A 35 10.61 29.29 -13.20
N CYS A 36 10.79 30.06 -14.28
CA CYS A 36 11.86 29.87 -15.25
C CYS A 36 12.46 31.22 -15.64
N GLY A 37 13.78 31.29 -15.80
CA GLY A 37 14.45 32.53 -16.23
C GLY A 37 14.19 32.85 -17.71
N HIS A 38 13.97 34.12 -18.03
CA HIS A 38 13.71 34.60 -19.38
C HIS A 38 14.70 35.69 -19.79
N PHE A 39 15.72 35.30 -20.57
CA PHE A 39 16.82 36.09 -21.12
C PHE A 39 17.61 36.90 -20.08
N GLY A 40 17.57 36.48 -18.81
CA GLY A 40 18.18 37.20 -17.69
C GLY A 40 17.43 38.46 -17.24
N PHE A 41 16.30 38.81 -17.88
CA PHE A 41 15.52 40.00 -17.52
C PHE A 41 14.49 39.72 -16.42
N SER A 42 13.89 38.54 -16.42
CA SER A 42 12.79 38.22 -15.51
C SER A 42 12.66 36.71 -15.23
N TYR A 43 11.76 36.38 -14.32
CA TYR A 43 11.40 35.01 -13.95
C TYR A 43 9.88 34.83 -14.05
N PRO A 44 9.32 34.60 -15.25
CA PRO A 44 7.91 34.24 -15.38
C PRO A 44 7.54 33.08 -14.46
N THR A 45 6.31 33.12 -13.95
CA THR A 45 5.72 32.10 -13.09
C THR A 45 4.41 31.61 -13.65
N GLY A 46 4.03 30.41 -13.23
CA GLY A 46 2.72 29.84 -13.48
C GLY A 46 2.49 28.67 -12.56
N LYS A 47 1.31 28.07 -12.66
CA LYS A 47 0.94 26.92 -11.84
C LYS A 47 0.14 25.89 -12.60
N PHE A 48 0.19 24.65 -12.12
CA PHE A 48 -0.78 23.61 -12.46
C PHE A 48 -1.81 23.53 -11.34
N THR A 49 -3.09 23.66 -11.69
CA THR A 49 -4.19 23.72 -10.71
C THR A 49 -4.97 22.42 -10.61
N ASN A 50 -4.58 21.38 -11.34
CA ASN A 50 -5.25 20.08 -11.30
C ASN A 50 -4.21 18.95 -11.23
N ALA A 51 -4.16 18.31 -10.07
CA ALA A 51 -3.35 17.13 -9.82
C ALA A 51 -4.12 16.18 -8.89
N ASP A 52 -4.13 14.89 -9.22
CA ASP A 52 -4.66 13.83 -8.35
C ASP A 52 -3.51 12.91 -7.93
N GLY A 53 -3.58 12.40 -6.70
CA GLY A 53 -2.53 11.57 -6.16
C GLY A 53 -2.91 10.92 -4.85
N VAL A 54 -2.09 9.94 -4.48
CA VAL A 54 -2.19 9.21 -3.22
C VAL A 54 -0.87 9.37 -2.47
N ILE A 55 -0.96 9.62 -1.17
CA ILE A 55 0.16 9.59 -0.24
C ILE A 55 -0.07 8.43 0.72
N ILE A 56 0.89 7.52 0.81
CA ILE A 56 0.96 6.50 1.87
C ILE A 56 1.99 7.00 2.87
N LEU A 57 1.57 7.31 4.09
CA LEU A 57 2.43 7.85 5.14
C LEU A 57 2.55 6.87 6.30
N ASP A 58 3.75 6.33 6.50
CA ASP A 58 4.09 5.60 7.72
C ASP A 58 4.67 6.60 8.74
N GLU A 59 3.82 7.15 9.61
CA GLU A 59 4.24 8.14 10.61
C GLU A 59 5.32 7.61 11.56
N LYS A 60 5.38 6.28 11.78
CA LYS A 60 6.36 5.64 12.67
C LYS A 60 7.67 5.36 11.97
N ASN A 61 7.63 5.02 10.69
CA ASN A 61 8.79 4.76 9.85
C ASN A 61 8.67 5.54 8.52
N PRO A 62 8.86 6.87 8.52
CA PRO A 62 8.60 7.70 7.35
C PRO A 62 9.34 7.30 6.07
N GLN A 63 10.45 6.57 6.17
CA GLN A 63 11.18 5.98 5.04
C GLN A 63 10.38 4.93 4.24
N ASN A 64 9.33 4.35 4.84
CA ASN A 64 8.41 3.40 4.19
C ASN A 64 7.24 4.11 3.47
N SER A 65 7.21 5.45 3.50
CA SER A 65 6.16 6.24 2.87
C SER A 65 6.34 6.29 1.36
N SER A 66 5.27 6.54 0.63
CA SER A 66 5.30 6.71 -0.83
C SER A 66 4.26 7.73 -1.29
N VAL A 67 4.46 8.26 -2.49
CA VAL A 67 3.55 9.17 -3.15
C VAL A 67 3.51 8.90 -4.66
N LYS A 68 2.30 8.92 -5.22
CA LYS A 68 2.04 8.81 -6.67
C LYS A 68 1.10 9.92 -7.08
N VAL A 69 1.48 10.71 -8.07
CA VAL A 69 0.74 11.90 -8.53
C VAL A 69 0.61 11.89 -10.05
N THR A 70 -0.57 12.25 -10.53
CA THR A 70 -0.85 12.61 -11.92
C THR A 70 -1.21 14.09 -11.97
N ILE A 71 -0.52 14.84 -12.82
CA ILE A 71 -0.69 16.28 -13.01
C ILE A 71 -1.28 16.47 -14.40
N TYR A 72 -2.43 17.14 -14.51
CA TYR A 72 -3.06 17.39 -15.80
C TYR A 72 -2.43 18.64 -16.42
N THR A 73 -1.65 18.48 -17.48
CA THR A 73 -0.85 19.58 -18.07
C THR A 73 -1.71 20.67 -18.70
N SER A 74 -2.96 20.33 -19.06
CA SER A 74 -3.97 21.28 -19.52
C SER A 74 -4.37 22.32 -18.46
N SER A 75 -4.14 22.03 -17.18
CA SER A 75 -4.44 22.93 -16.06
C SER A 75 -3.40 24.03 -15.86
N LEU A 76 -2.37 24.09 -16.70
CA LEU A 76 -1.40 25.18 -16.69
C LEU A 76 -2.12 26.53 -16.80
N ASN A 77 -1.74 27.45 -15.90
CA ASN A 77 -2.25 28.81 -15.83
C ASN A 77 -1.15 29.78 -15.37
N THR A 78 -0.88 30.80 -16.18
CA THR A 78 0.02 31.93 -15.90
C THR A 78 -0.74 33.24 -15.68
N GLY A 79 -2.05 33.24 -15.87
CA GLY A 79 -2.90 34.43 -15.92
C GLY A 79 -2.85 35.18 -17.26
N ILE A 80 -2.08 34.70 -18.25
CA ILE A 80 -1.91 35.33 -19.56
C ILE A 80 -2.26 34.30 -20.65
N ALA A 81 -3.47 34.39 -21.22
CA ALA A 81 -4.01 33.36 -22.11
C ALA A 81 -3.10 32.99 -23.30
N LYS A 82 -2.48 33.98 -23.96
CA LYS A 82 -1.54 33.71 -25.07
C LYS A 82 -0.27 33.00 -24.62
N PHE A 83 0.19 33.27 -23.40
CA PHE A 83 1.37 32.60 -22.86
C PHE A 83 1.02 31.16 -22.47
N ASP A 84 -0.16 30.94 -21.88
CA ASP A 84 -0.67 29.60 -21.61
C ASP A 84 -0.80 28.76 -22.89
N GLU A 85 -1.32 29.36 -23.97
CA GLU A 85 -1.42 28.70 -25.28
C GLU A 85 -0.04 28.26 -25.79
N HIS A 86 0.96 29.14 -25.74
CA HIS A 86 2.31 28.82 -26.19
C HIS A 86 2.95 27.73 -25.32
N LEU A 87 2.86 27.83 -24.00
CA LEU A 87 3.40 26.82 -23.08
C LEU A 87 2.70 25.46 -23.20
N LYS A 88 1.46 25.41 -23.68
CA LYS A 88 0.72 24.15 -23.93
C LYS A 88 1.04 23.52 -25.30
N SER A 89 1.69 24.27 -26.19
CA SER A 89 2.03 23.82 -27.55
C SER A 89 3.23 22.85 -27.58
N ALA A 90 3.53 22.34 -28.77
CA ALA A 90 4.65 21.44 -29.04
C ALA A 90 6.04 22.04 -28.76
N ASP A 91 6.16 23.36 -28.61
CA ASP A 91 7.43 24.00 -28.20
C ASP A 91 7.78 23.69 -26.73
N PHE A 92 6.78 23.34 -25.92
CA PHE A 92 6.89 23.11 -24.48
C PHE A 92 6.17 21.83 -24.04
N LEU A 93 4.99 21.93 -23.43
CA LEU A 93 4.35 20.77 -22.77
C LEU A 93 3.68 19.79 -23.72
N ASP A 94 3.40 20.20 -24.97
CA ASP A 94 2.62 19.47 -25.97
C ASP A 94 1.42 18.74 -25.35
N VAL A 95 0.50 19.51 -24.76
CA VAL A 95 -0.62 18.96 -23.97
C VAL A 95 -1.54 18.06 -24.82
N ALA A 96 -1.57 18.27 -26.13
CA ALA A 96 -2.35 17.44 -27.04
C ALA A 96 -1.81 16.00 -27.10
N GLN A 97 -0.49 15.82 -27.12
CA GLN A 97 0.14 14.49 -27.13
C GLN A 97 0.41 13.94 -25.73
N PHE A 98 0.75 14.82 -24.79
CA PHE A 98 1.10 14.48 -23.41
C PHE A 98 0.19 15.22 -22.42
N PRO A 99 -1.07 14.76 -22.27
CA PRO A 99 -2.07 15.46 -21.46
C PRO A 99 -1.82 15.38 -19.94
N VAL A 100 -0.86 14.54 -19.52
CA VAL A 100 -0.52 14.34 -18.11
C VAL A 100 0.98 14.23 -17.91
N ALA A 101 1.46 14.78 -16.80
CA ALA A 101 2.73 14.42 -16.20
C ALA A 101 2.49 13.50 -15.00
N LYS A 102 3.43 12.60 -14.69
CA LYS A 102 3.31 11.65 -13.58
C LYS A 102 4.55 11.64 -12.73
N PHE A 103 4.38 11.61 -11.41
CA PHE A 103 5.48 11.42 -10.47
C PHE A 103 5.20 10.21 -9.58
N GLU A 104 6.19 9.33 -9.44
CA GLU A 104 6.13 8.17 -8.56
C GLU A 104 7.41 8.09 -7.71
N SER A 105 7.25 8.15 -6.39
CA SER A 105 8.37 8.08 -5.46
C SER A 105 8.99 6.68 -5.45
N ALA A 106 10.32 6.61 -5.49
CA ALA A 106 11.08 5.37 -5.35
C ALA A 106 11.70 5.22 -3.95
N ALA A 107 12.05 6.33 -3.29
CA ALA A 107 12.63 6.29 -1.95
C ALA A 107 12.40 7.59 -1.17
N VAL A 108 12.26 7.45 0.15
CA VAL A 108 12.15 8.55 1.11
C VAL A 108 13.35 8.50 2.05
N LYS A 109 14.17 9.56 2.05
CA LYS A 109 15.32 9.72 2.95
C LYS A 109 15.06 10.85 3.94
N ILE A 110 14.95 10.51 5.22
CA ILE A 110 14.72 11.51 6.27
C ILE A 110 15.98 12.35 6.48
N THR A 111 15.81 13.68 6.44
CA THR A 111 16.87 14.68 6.59
C THR A 111 16.72 15.51 7.86
N GLY A 112 15.60 15.38 8.57
CA GLY A 112 15.34 16.06 9.83
C GLY A 112 13.97 15.69 10.38
N LYS A 113 13.61 16.24 11.55
CA LYS A 113 12.35 15.89 12.26
C LYS A 113 11.08 16.05 11.40
N LYS A 114 11.09 16.99 10.46
CA LYS A 114 9.98 17.29 9.56
C LYS A 114 10.43 17.40 8.10
N THR A 115 11.63 16.94 7.76
CA THR A 115 12.17 17.10 6.41
C THR A 115 12.68 15.79 5.85
N ALA A 116 12.49 15.60 4.56
CA ALA A 116 12.95 14.43 3.82
C ALA A 116 13.35 14.81 2.39
N LYS A 117 14.24 14.02 1.80
CA LYS A 117 14.44 13.97 0.35
C LYS A 117 13.62 12.82 -0.21
N VAL A 118 12.73 13.10 -1.15
CA VAL A 118 11.91 12.10 -1.84
C VAL A 118 12.41 11.98 -3.27
N SER A 119 13.10 10.89 -3.59
CA SER A 119 13.53 10.60 -4.95
C SER A 119 12.48 9.78 -5.67
N GLY A 120 12.20 10.11 -6.93
CA GLY A 120 11.22 9.40 -7.74
C GLY A 120 11.43 9.62 -9.22
N GLU A 121 10.58 8.97 -10.01
CA GLU A 121 10.55 9.09 -11.46
C GLU A 121 9.49 10.10 -11.86
N LEU A 122 9.90 11.14 -12.57
CA LEU A 122 9.01 12.11 -13.21
C LEU A 122 8.90 11.75 -14.68
N THR A 123 7.69 11.46 -15.15
CA THR A 123 7.37 11.38 -16.57
C THR A 123 6.71 12.69 -16.99
N LEU A 124 7.36 13.44 -17.88
CA LEU A 124 6.89 14.71 -18.41
C LEU A 124 7.21 14.76 -19.90
N HIS A 125 6.23 15.19 -20.72
CA HIS A 125 6.40 15.28 -22.17
C HIS A 125 6.89 13.95 -22.80
N GLY A 126 6.32 12.83 -22.31
CA GLY A 126 6.64 11.47 -22.78
C GLY A 126 7.98 10.89 -22.31
N ILE A 127 8.81 11.66 -21.61
CA ILE A 127 10.14 11.25 -21.17
C ILE A 127 10.16 11.08 -19.65
N THR A 128 10.77 9.99 -19.17
CA THR A 128 10.93 9.70 -17.74
C THR A 128 12.37 10.00 -17.29
N ASP A 129 12.53 10.82 -16.25
CA ASP A 129 13.81 11.06 -15.59
C ASP A 129 13.66 11.09 -14.06
N ARG A 130 14.75 10.82 -13.35
CA ARG A 130 14.79 10.86 -11.88
C ARG A 130 14.85 12.30 -11.38
N VAL A 131 13.98 12.62 -10.45
CA VAL A 131 13.97 13.90 -9.73
C VAL A 131 14.00 13.66 -8.22
N VAL A 132 14.52 14.63 -7.49
CA VAL A 132 14.55 14.60 -6.02
C VAL A 132 13.81 15.84 -5.52
N LEU A 133 12.80 15.60 -4.69
CA LEU A 133 12.04 16.64 -4.01
C LEU A 133 12.63 16.85 -2.62
N ASP A 134 12.86 18.12 -2.25
CA ASP A 134 13.10 18.53 -0.87
C ASP A 134 11.75 18.77 -0.20
N VAL A 135 11.34 17.84 0.65
CA VAL A 135 10.00 17.78 1.24
C VAL A 135 10.02 18.19 2.70
N ARG A 136 9.06 19.01 3.10
CA ARG A 136 8.78 19.38 4.48
C ARG A 136 7.36 18.96 4.85
N LEU A 137 7.24 18.22 5.95
CA LEU A 137 5.96 17.99 6.62
C LEU A 137 5.58 19.24 7.42
N ASN A 138 4.50 19.91 7.03
CA ASN A 138 4.01 21.10 7.71
C ASN A 138 3.22 20.71 8.96
N LYS A 139 2.14 19.95 8.78
CA LYS A 139 1.21 19.56 9.84
C LYS A 139 0.54 18.22 9.54
N ILE A 140 0.24 17.48 10.59
CA ILE A 140 -0.69 16.35 10.62
C ILE A 140 -1.69 16.66 11.72
N GLY A 141 -2.99 16.51 11.46
CA GLY A 141 -4.02 16.69 12.49
C GLY A 141 -5.42 16.76 11.93
N VAL A 142 -6.42 16.94 12.80
CA VAL A 142 -7.81 17.14 12.37
C VAL A 142 -7.96 18.55 11.81
N ASN A 143 -8.45 18.66 10.57
CA ASN A 143 -8.77 19.95 9.97
C ASN A 143 -10.02 20.53 10.65
N PRO A 144 -9.99 21.79 11.12
CA PRO A 144 -11.07 22.38 11.92
C PRO A 144 -12.37 22.61 11.14
N PHE A 145 -12.31 22.64 9.80
CA PHE A 145 -13.48 22.83 8.95
C PHE A 145 -14.04 21.50 8.47
N SER A 146 -13.21 20.64 7.87
CA SER A 146 -13.67 19.36 7.34
C SER A 146 -13.86 18.28 8.40
N GLN A 147 -13.32 18.47 9.61
CA GLN A 147 -13.31 17.50 10.71
C GLN A 147 -12.63 16.16 10.35
N LYS A 148 -11.88 16.12 9.25
CA LYS A 148 -11.11 14.94 8.81
C LYS A 148 -9.64 15.07 9.22
N LYS A 149 -8.95 13.94 9.43
CA LYS A 149 -7.49 13.93 9.59
C LYS A 149 -6.87 14.37 8.26
N THR A 150 -6.00 15.37 8.30
CA THR A 150 -5.37 15.99 7.15
C THR A 150 -3.86 16.09 7.38
N ILE A 151 -3.11 15.94 6.30
CA ILE A 151 -1.65 16.16 6.24
C ILE A 151 -1.37 17.31 5.29
N GLY A 152 -0.34 18.10 5.58
CA GLY A 152 0.10 19.19 4.72
C GLY A 152 1.61 19.12 4.47
N PHE A 153 2.02 19.28 3.23
CA PHE A 153 3.41 19.23 2.79
C PHE A 153 3.77 20.42 1.90
N SER A 154 4.99 20.91 2.08
CA SER A 154 5.69 21.74 1.11
C SER A 154 6.77 20.88 0.43
N ALA A 155 6.98 21.06 -0.87
CA ALA A 155 8.10 20.43 -1.56
C ALA A 155 8.72 21.35 -2.62
N GLU A 156 10.03 21.25 -2.80
CA GLU A 156 10.76 22.01 -3.80
C GLU A 156 11.66 21.10 -4.65
N THR A 157 11.85 21.48 -5.91
CA THR A 157 12.86 20.87 -6.76
C THR A 157 13.26 21.81 -7.91
N THR A 158 14.35 21.48 -8.59
CA THR A 158 14.73 22.12 -9.85
C THR A 158 14.90 21.03 -10.90
N ILE A 159 14.21 21.17 -12.02
CA ILE A 159 14.36 20.28 -13.16
C ILE A 159 15.03 21.00 -14.33
N LYS A 160 15.58 20.23 -15.26
CA LYS A 160 16.04 20.74 -16.56
C LYS A 160 15.02 20.39 -17.62
N ARG A 161 14.38 21.39 -18.24
CA ARG A 161 13.33 21.15 -19.23
C ARG A 161 13.86 20.46 -20.49
N SER A 162 15.12 20.68 -20.84
CA SER A 162 15.81 19.99 -21.96
C SER A 162 15.83 18.47 -21.81
N LYS A 163 15.90 17.96 -20.57
CA LYS A 163 15.87 16.51 -20.30
C LYS A 163 14.52 15.87 -20.63
N PHE A 164 13.45 16.66 -20.66
CA PHE A 164 12.11 16.24 -21.06
C PHE A 164 11.79 16.64 -22.50
N GLY A 165 12.81 16.94 -23.32
CA GLY A 165 12.64 17.23 -24.74
C GLY A 165 12.22 18.68 -25.05
N MET A 166 12.01 19.53 -24.05
CA MET A 166 11.63 20.93 -24.25
C MET A 166 12.86 21.80 -24.58
N GLN A 167 13.18 21.92 -25.86
CA GLN A 167 14.40 22.61 -26.33
C GLN A 167 14.19 24.07 -26.73
N PHE A 168 12.95 24.51 -26.95
CA PHE A 168 12.63 25.83 -27.52
C PHE A 168 13.27 26.98 -26.72
N GLY A 169 13.95 27.91 -27.41
CA GLY A 169 14.47 29.14 -26.81
C GLY A 169 15.72 29.00 -25.92
N LEU A 170 16.34 27.81 -25.81
CA LEU A 170 17.61 27.66 -25.08
C LEU A 170 18.77 28.43 -25.75
N PRO A 171 19.73 29.00 -24.99
CA PRO A 171 19.72 29.16 -23.53
C PRO A 171 19.00 30.44 -23.06
N GLY A 172 18.44 31.23 -23.98
CA GLY A 172 17.75 32.49 -23.68
C GLY A 172 16.61 32.31 -22.67
N ILE A 173 15.78 31.29 -22.86
CA ILE A 173 14.87 30.78 -21.83
C ILE A 173 15.63 29.71 -21.06
N SER A 174 15.80 29.88 -19.74
CA SER A 174 16.59 29.02 -18.87
C SER A 174 16.25 27.53 -19.07
N ASP A 175 17.26 26.67 -18.98
CA ASP A 175 17.04 25.22 -18.93
C ASP A 175 16.50 24.79 -17.56
N GLU A 176 16.95 25.46 -16.50
CA GLU A 176 16.49 25.21 -15.14
C GLU A 176 15.10 25.81 -14.91
N VAL A 177 14.19 24.97 -14.44
CA VAL A 177 12.84 25.33 -13.98
C VAL A 177 12.75 24.97 -12.51
N LYS A 178 12.51 25.98 -11.68
CA LYS A 178 12.25 25.80 -10.25
C LYS A 178 10.79 25.43 -10.06
N ILE A 179 10.53 24.47 -9.18
CA ILE A 179 9.20 23.98 -8.86
C ILE A 179 9.01 24.08 -7.35
N ALA A 180 7.89 24.66 -6.93
CA ALA A 180 7.42 24.69 -5.55
C ALA A 180 6.03 24.06 -5.48
N ILE A 181 5.80 23.24 -4.47
CA ILE A 181 4.59 22.44 -4.32
C ILE A 181 4.05 22.69 -2.92
N GLU A 182 2.76 23.00 -2.84
CA GLU A 182 2.00 23.00 -1.59
C GLU A 182 0.83 22.04 -1.77
N ALA A 183 0.72 21.05 -0.90
CA ALA A 183 -0.32 20.03 -1.01
C ALA A 183 -0.88 19.63 0.36
N GLU A 184 -2.20 19.53 0.44
CA GLU A 184 -2.88 18.84 1.52
C GLU A 184 -3.39 17.46 1.07
N GLY A 185 -3.31 16.49 1.98
CA GLY A 185 -3.88 15.16 1.83
C GLY A 185 -4.93 14.93 2.90
N ILE A 186 -6.12 14.46 2.51
CA ILE A 186 -7.19 14.09 3.43
C ILE A 186 -7.11 12.58 3.67
N LEU A 187 -7.13 12.18 4.93
CA LEU A 187 -7.14 10.76 5.31
C LEU A 187 -8.37 10.14 4.69
N VAL A 188 -8.15 9.09 3.92
CA VAL A 188 -9.21 8.26 3.39
C VAL A 188 -9.27 6.99 4.20
N SER A 189 -10.49 6.54 4.52
CA SER A 189 -10.65 5.15 4.91
C SER A 189 -10.23 4.29 3.71
N SER A 190 -9.89 3.03 3.93
CA SER A 190 -9.72 2.10 2.79
C SER A 190 -10.95 2.02 1.89
N ASP A 191 -12.09 2.44 2.39
CA ASP A 191 -13.38 2.33 1.72
C ASP A 191 -13.60 3.51 0.75
N ASP A 192 -12.85 4.61 0.90
CA ASP A 192 -12.91 5.85 0.09
C ASP A 192 -11.80 5.98 -0.96
N LEU A 193 -10.96 4.94 -1.13
CA LEU A 193 -10.02 4.89 -2.24
C LEU A 193 -10.82 4.81 -3.56
N PRO A 194 -10.37 5.50 -4.63
CA PRO A 194 -11.05 5.40 -5.91
C PRO A 194 -11.08 3.93 -6.36
N SER A 195 -12.22 3.54 -6.92
CA SER A 195 -12.61 2.17 -7.23
C SER A 195 -11.74 1.49 -8.30
N ASP A 196 -10.66 2.11 -8.74
CA ASP A 196 -9.76 1.63 -9.78
C ASP A 196 -8.49 0.92 -9.24
N ILE A 197 -8.20 0.95 -7.93
CA ILE A 197 -6.91 0.45 -7.43
C ILE A 197 -6.99 -0.82 -6.57
N ALA A 198 -7.97 -1.00 -5.68
CA ALA A 198 -8.02 -2.15 -4.76
C ALA A 198 -9.08 -3.20 -5.14
N TRP A 199 -8.69 -4.46 -5.16
CA TRP A 199 -9.57 -5.62 -5.35
C TRP A 199 -10.35 -5.91 -4.07
N LYS A 200 -11.68 -5.97 -4.15
CA LYS A 200 -12.58 -6.37 -3.06
C LYS A 200 -12.96 -7.84 -3.21
N ILE A 201 -12.78 -8.64 -2.16
CA ILE A 201 -13.16 -10.05 -2.16
C ILE A 201 -14.68 -10.17 -2.33
N ILE A 202 -15.12 -11.17 -3.10
CA ILE A 202 -16.51 -11.59 -3.23
C ILE A 202 -16.68 -12.82 -2.31
N PRO A 203 -17.16 -12.67 -1.06
CA PRO A 203 -17.06 -13.73 -0.06
C PRO A 203 -17.83 -14.99 -0.44
N GLU A 204 -18.99 -14.86 -1.08
CA GLU A 204 -19.85 -15.98 -1.47
C GLU A 204 -19.29 -16.83 -2.62
N LYS A 205 -18.29 -16.31 -3.36
CA LYS A 205 -17.58 -17.06 -4.41
C LYS A 205 -16.20 -17.52 -3.96
N SER A 206 -15.68 -16.97 -2.88
CA SER A 206 -14.32 -17.22 -2.41
C SER A 206 -14.30 -18.32 -1.36
N SER A 207 -13.17 -19.00 -1.21
CA SER A 207 -13.00 -20.03 -0.19
C SER A 207 -11.60 -20.05 0.41
N MET A 208 -11.52 -20.40 1.69
CA MET A 208 -10.27 -20.65 2.41
C MET A 208 -10.40 -21.97 3.14
N LYS A 209 -9.70 -22.98 2.66
CA LYS A 209 -9.73 -24.35 3.16
C LYS A 209 -8.39 -24.68 3.79
N PHE A 210 -8.41 -25.55 4.78
CA PHE A 210 -7.21 -26.15 5.32
C PHE A 210 -7.32 -27.66 5.29
N THR A 211 -6.20 -28.30 5.04
CA THR A 211 -6.06 -29.76 5.04
C THR A 211 -4.91 -30.13 5.95
N ALA A 212 -5.17 -31.06 6.86
CA ALA A 212 -4.17 -31.63 7.75
C ALA A 212 -4.16 -33.15 7.61
N MET A 213 -3.00 -33.76 7.79
CA MET A 213 -2.88 -35.21 7.90
C MET A 213 -2.99 -35.60 9.36
N GLN A 214 -3.98 -36.42 9.70
CA GLN A 214 -4.08 -37.08 11.00
C GLN A 214 -3.80 -38.57 10.80
N ASP A 215 -2.69 -39.04 11.37
CA ASP A 215 -2.17 -40.39 11.14
C ASP A 215 -1.88 -40.64 9.65
N GLN A 216 -2.83 -41.25 8.94
CA GLN A 216 -2.79 -41.54 7.50
C GLN A 216 -4.05 -41.03 6.76
N SER A 217 -4.97 -40.36 7.47
CA SER A 217 -6.20 -39.80 6.91
C SER A 217 -6.10 -38.29 6.79
N LEU A 218 -6.60 -37.75 5.68
CA LEU A 218 -6.75 -36.32 5.51
C LEU A 218 -8.00 -35.85 6.26
N ILE A 219 -7.83 -34.82 7.08
CA ILE A 219 -8.92 -34.06 7.66
C ILE A 219 -8.90 -32.66 7.05
N SER A 220 -10.09 -32.11 6.82
CA SER A 220 -10.23 -30.80 6.20
C SER A 220 -11.24 -29.93 6.93
N GLY A 221 -11.01 -28.63 6.86
CA GLY A 221 -11.98 -27.63 7.28
C GLY A 221 -11.83 -26.36 6.44
N SER A 222 -12.54 -25.32 6.84
CA SER A 222 -12.53 -24.03 6.17
C SER A 222 -12.74 -22.89 7.16
N PHE A 223 -12.43 -21.68 6.73
CA PHE A 223 -12.88 -20.46 7.40
C PHE A 223 -13.95 -19.81 6.52
N LYS A 224 -15.17 -19.67 7.06
CA LYS A 224 -16.32 -19.13 6.32
C LYS A 224 -16.28 -17.62 6.13
N LYS A 225 -15.49 -16.91 6.95
CA LYS A 225 -15.41 -15.46 6.95
C LYS A 225 -13.96 -15.01 6.91
N PHE A 226 -13.62 -14.35 5.81
CA PHE A 226 -12.38 -13.63 5.64
C PHE A 226 -12.64 -12.49 4.66
N ASP A 227 -11.91 -11.40 4.84
CA ASP A 227 -11.95 -10.24 3.96
C ASP A 227 -10.60 -9.51 4.06
N GLY A 228 -10.38 -8.51 3.22
CA GLY A 228 -9.15 -7.77 3.30
C GLY A 228 -8.94 -6.78 2.18
N LYS A 229 -7.81 -6.08 2.28
CA LYS A 229 -7.34 -5.15 1.26
C LYS A 229 -6.42 -5.90 0.32
N ILE A 230 -6.75 -5.93 -0.96
CA ILE A 230 -5.90 -6.53 -1.99
C ILE A 230 -5.50 -5.45 -2.99
N ASN A 231 -4.31 -4.89 -2.84
CA ASN A 231 -3.68 -4.06 -3.86
C ASN A 231 -2.62 -4.92 -4.57
N PHE A 232 -2.97 -5.54 -5.68
CA PHE A 232 -2.05 -6.40 -6.41
C PHE A 232 -2.03 -5.96 -7.87
N ASP A 233 -0.84 -5.77 -8.43
CA ASP A 233 -0.63 -5.53 -9.85
C ASP A 233 0.44 -6.51 -10.37
N PRO A 234 0.09 -7.45 -11.27
CA PRO A 234 1.03 -8.44 -11.79
C PRO A 234 2.18 -7.83 -12.61
N LYS A 235 2.05 -6.56 -13.05
CA LYS A 235 3.11 -5.83 -13.76
C LYS A 235 4.00 -5.00 -12.83
N HIS A 236 3.52 -4.68 -11.63
CA HIS A 236 4.20 -3.82 -10.66
C HIS A 236 4.18 -4.46 -9.27
N LEU A 237 4.86 -5.60 -9.15
CA LEU A 237 4.88 -6.42 -7.93
C LEU A 237 5.41 -5.67 -6.68
N GLN A 238 6.30 -4.69 -6.88
CA GLN A 238 6.86 -3.84 -5.84
C GLN A 238 5.86 -2.87 -5.20
N GLU A 239 4.78 -2.52 -5.91
CA GLU A 239 3.70 -1.66 -5.43
C GLU A 239 2.57 -2.47 -4.77
N SER A 240 2.64 -3.80 -4.92
CA SER A 240 1.61 -4.72 -4.44
C SER A 240 1.69 -4.93 -2.93
N ASN A 241 0.54 -4.92 -2.27
CA ASN A 241 0.38 -5.25 -0.87
C ASN A 241 -1.00 -5.89 -0.61
N VAL A 242 -1.04 -6.82 0.34
CA VAL A 242 -2.28 -7.41 0.82
C VAL A 242 -2.31 -7.44 2.34
N GLU A 243 -3.50 -7.25 2.90
CA GLU A 243 -3.82 -7.50 4.30
C GLU A 243 -5.15 -8.23 4.36
N ILE A 244 -5.10 -9.52 4.70
CA ILE A 244 -6.27 -10.40 4.82
C ILE A 244 -6.52 -10.66 6.29
N GLU A 245 -7.73 -10.35 6.74
CA GLU A 245 -8.26 -10.72 8.04
C GLU A 245 -9.11 -11.99 7.91
N ILE A 246 -8.85 -12.96 8.78
CA ILE A 246 -9.55 -14.24 8.84
C ILE A 246 -10.24 -14.31 10.20
N ASP A 247 -11.56 -14.42 10.20
CA ASP A 247 -12.33 -14.66 11.42
C ASP A 247 -12.19 -16.13 11.80
N THR A 248 -11.35 -16.42 12.79
CA THR A 248 -11.08 -17.78 13.25
C THR A 248 -12.28 -18.42 13.93
N THR A 249 -13.26 -17.63 14.39
CA THR A 249 -14.52 -18.16 14.95
C THR A 249 -15.41 -18.75 13.87
N SER A 250 -15.18 -18.37 12.60
CA SER A 250 -15.86 -18.91 11.42
C SER A 250 -15.31 -20.26 10.94
N VAL A 251 -14.39 -20.85 11.71
CA VAL A 251 -13.85 -22.17 11.42
C VAL A 251 -14.99 -23.19 11.33
N ASP A 252 -14.96 -23.98 10.28
CA ASP A 252 -15.93 -25.03 10.00
C ASP A 252 -15.18 -26.30 9.63
N THR A 253 -15.65 -27.43 10.10
CA THR A 253 -15.06 -28.72 9.74
C THR A 253 -16.15 -29.72 9.43
N SER A 254 -15.79 -30.74 8.66
CA SER A 254 -16.68 -31.86 8.33
C SER A 254 -17.05 -32.73 9.54
N PHE A 255 -16.46 -32.52 10.71
CA PHE A 255 -16.69 -33.29 11.92
C PHE A 255 -17.13 -32.39 13.08
N ALA A 256 -18.42 -32.43 13.44
CA ALA A 256 -18.99 -31.56 14.49
C ALA A 256 -18.24 -31.66 15.83
N GLU A 257 -17.80 -32.86 16.21
CA GLU A 257 -17.04 -33.10 17.46
C GLU A 257 -15.65 -32.46 17.45
N ALA A 258 -15.07 -32.20 16.28
CA ALA A 258 -13.77 -31.55 16.15
C ALA A 258 -13.84 -30.03 16.30
N LEU A 259 -15.02 -29.43 16.17
CA LEU A 259 -15.19 -27.98 16.19
C LEU A 259 -14.83 -27.38 17.56
N ASP A 260 -15.38 -27.92 18.64
CA ASP A 260 -15.09 -27.49 20.01
C ASP A 260 -13.60 -27.68 20.35
N ALA A 261 -13.00 -28.76 19.84
CA ALA A 261 -11.58 -29.03 20.02
C ALA A 261 -10.70 -27.99 19.31
N ILE A 262 -11.02 -27.61 18.08
CA ILE A 262 -10.23 -26.65 17.29
C ILE A 262 -10.36 -25.23 17.85
N GLN A 263 -11.50 -24.89 18.44
CA GLN A 263 -11.73 -23.55 18.98
C GLN A 263 -11.08 -23.31 20.36
N ASN A 264 -10.71 -24.38 21.08
CA ASN A 264 -10.19 -24.27 22.43
C ASN A 264 -8.76 -23.69 22.52
N ALA A 265 -8.30 -23.45 23.75
CA ALA A 265 -7.01 -22.83 24.04
C ALA A 265 -5.78 -23.62 23.54
N ALA A 266 -5.87 -24.95 23.46
CA ALA A 266 -4.78 -25.78 22.95
C ALA A 266 -4.62 -25.62 21.43
N TRP A 267 -5.71 -25.30 20.73
CA TRP A 267 -5.76 -25.12 19.28
C TRP A 267 -5.79 -23.64 18.90
N LEU A 268 -6.79 -23.17 18.15
CA LEU A 268 -6.85 -21.80 17.62
C LEU A 268 -7.13 -20.75 18.72
N ALA A 269 -7.66 -21.17 19.87
CA ALA A 269 -7.99 -20.29 20.98
C ALA A 269 -8.87 -19.10 20.54
N THR A 270 -9.91 -19.37 19.75
CA THR A 270 -10.68 -18.37 18.99
C THR A 270 -11.37 -17.32 19.88
N LYS A 271 -11.66 -17.65 21.14
CA LYS A 271 -12.18 -16.67 22.10
C LYS A 271 -11.14 -15.59 22.47
N ALA A 272 -9.87 -15.97 22.59
CA ALA A 272 -8.78 -15.06 22.91
C ALA A 272 -8.18 -14.40 21.65
N PHE A 273 -8.20 -15.12 20.53
CA PHE A 273 -7.67 -14.69 19.25
C PHE A 273 -8.72 -14.88 18.15
N PRO A 274 -9.79 -14.07 18.13
CA PRO A 274 -10.88 -14.26 17.17
C PRO A 274 -10.44 -13.99 15.72
N LYS A 275 -9.31 -13.32 15.52
CA LYS A 275 -8.81 -12.93 14.21
C LYS A 275 -7.40 -13.48 13.98
N ALA A 276 -7.16 -13.94 12.76
CA ALA A 276 -5.83 -14.12 12.19
C ALA A 276 -5.62 -13.09 11.08
N ILE A 277 -4.38 -12.65 10.88
CA ILE A 277 -4.07 -11.59 9.91
C ILE A 277 -2.87 -12.03 9.07
N PHE A 278 -3.03 -12.08 7.75
CA PHE A 278 -1.94 -12.27 6.80
C PHE A 278 -1.61 -10.95 6.12
N LYS A 279 -0.37 -10.48 6.23
CA LYS A 279 0.13 -9.29 5.52
C LYS A 279 1.27 -9.66 4.59
N ALA A 280 1.21 -9.28 3.32
CA ALA A 280 2.33 -9.42 2.40
C ALA A 280 2.58 -8.11 1.64
N THR A 281 3.85 -7.73 1.55
CA THR A 281 4.33 -6.55 0.80
C THR A 281 5.41 -6.93 -0.21
N LYS A 282 5.75 -8.22 -0.30
CA LYS A 282 6.74 -8.74 -1.23
C LYS A 282 6.10 -9.78 -2.12
N PHE A 283 6.08 -9.49 -3.42
CA PHE A 283 5.55 -10.38 -4.44
C PHE A 283 6.66 -10.77 -5.41
N ILE A 284 6.67 -12.03 -5.82
CA ILE A 284 7.72 -12.61 -6.67
C ILE A 284 7.03 -13.32 -7.83
N HIS A 285 7.50 -13.06 -9.05
CA HIS A 285 7.09 -13.82 -10.24
C HIS A 285 7.77 -15.20 -10.21
N LEU A 286 7.00 -16.27 -10.39
CA LEU A 286 7.48 -17.65 -10.42
C LEU A 286 7.69 -18.12 -11.87
N SER A 287 7.99 -19.40 -12.09
CA SER A 287 8.32 -19.92 -13.43
C SER A 287 7.19 -19.80 -14.46
N GLY A 288 5.92 -19.77 -14.04
CA GLY A 288 4.77 -19.63 -14.94
C GLY A 288 4.35 -18.19 -15.19
N LYS A 289 3.75 -17.91 -16.36
CA LYS A 289 3.31 -16.56 -16.78
C LYS A 289 2.43 -15.84 -15.75
N ASN A 290 1.57 -16.59 -15.05
CA ASN A 290 0.60 -16.07 -14.09
C ASN A 290 0.82 -16.64 -12.67
N GLU A 291 2.01 -17.14 -12.39
CA GLU A 291 2.35 -17.76 -11.10
C GLU A 291 3.16 -16.77 -10.27
N PHE A 292 2.73 -16.57 -9.03
CA PHE A 292 3.32 -15.58 -8.14
C PHE A 292 3.45 -16.15 -6.73
N ARG A 293 4.35 -15.57 -5.95
CA ARG A 293 4.47 -15.81 -4.52
C ARG A 293 4.23 -14.52 -3.76
N ALA A 294 3.25 -14.52 -2.86
CA ALA A 294 3.10 -13.51 -1.82
C ALA A 294 3.91 -13.95 -0.60
N ALA A 295 5.06 -13.31 -0.37
CA ALA A 295 5.88 -13.53 0.82
C ALA A 295 5.43 -12.57 1.92
N GLY A 296 4.77 -13.11 2.95
CA GLY A 296 4.13 -12.33 3.99
C GLY A 296 4.39 -12.86 5.40
N VAL A 297 3.68 -12.27 6.35
CA VAL A 297 3.65 -12.67 7.75
C VAL A 297 2.21 -13.01 8.11
N LEU A 298 1.99 -14.23 8.60
CA LEU A 298 0.73 -14.64 9.20
C LEU A 298 0.85 -14.43 10.71
N THR A 299 -0.08 -13.67 11.28
CA THR A 299 -0.31 -13.61 12.71
C THR A 299 -1.51 -14.48 13.05
N LEU A 300 -1.28 -15.54 13.81
CA LEU A 300 -2.29 -16.51 14.21
C LEU A 300 -2.02 -16.91 15.66
N LYS A 301 -3.06 -16.94 16.50
CA LYS A 301 -2.95 -17.23 17.94
C LYS A 301 -1.89 -16.37 18.66
N GLY A 302 -1.78 -15.10 18.26
CA GLY A 302 -0.82 -14.14 18.84
C GLY A 302 0.65 -14.36 18.43
N LYS A 303 0.93 -15.30 17.52
CA LYS A 303 2.27 -15.54 16.98
C LYS A 303 2.34 -15.08 15.54
N SER A 304 3.41 -14.37 15.19
CA SER A 304 3.67 -13.87 13.84
C SER A 304 4.79 -14.68 13.20
N VAL A 305 4.50 -15.34 12.09
CA VAL A 305 5.43 -16.25 11.39
C VAL A 305 5.45 -15.90 9.91
N PRO A 306 6.63 -15.85 9.27
CA PRO A 306 6.73 -15.71 7.81
C PRO A 306 6.05 -16.87 7.09
N VAL A 307 5.21 -16.56 6.11
CA VAL A 307 4.47 -17.53 5.30
C VAL A 307 4.55 -17.10 3.84
N ASN A 308 4.81 -18.07 2.96
CA ASN A 308 4.71 -17.89 1.52
C ASN A 308 3.37 -18.48 1.06
N LEU A 309 2.61 -17.68 0.32
CA LEU A 309 1.45 -18.11 -0.43
C LEU A 309 1.83 -18.10 -1.91
N ASP A 310 1.90 -19.28 -2.52
CA ASP A 310 2.08 -19.42 -3.96
C ASP A 310 0.70 -19.44 -4.61
N PHE A 311 0.49 -18.62 -5.65
CA PHE A 311 -0.81 -18.48 -6.28
C PHE A 311 -0.71 -18.31 -7.79
N VAL A 312 -1.80 -18.68 -8.45
CA VAL A 312 -2.01 -18.55 -9.88
C VAL A 312 -3.14 -17.57 -10.11
N LEU A 313 -2.89 -16.52 -10.90
CA LEU A 313 -3.96 -15.67 -11.45
C LEU A 313 -4.64 -16.40 -12.60
N LYS A 314 -5.87 -16.83 -12.38
CA LYS A 314 -6.74 -17.47 -13.37
C LYS A 314 -7.40 -16.41 -14.26
N GLU A 315 -7.81 -15.31 -13.64
CA GLU A 315 -8.38 -14.13 -14.32
C GLU A 315 -7.82 -12.86 -13.67
N TYR A 316 -7.48 -11.88 -14.50
CA TYR A 316 -7.07 -10.55 -14.04
C TYR A 316 -7.50 -9.50 -15.07
N GLY A 317 -8.77 -9.12 -15.00
CA GLY A 317 -9.42 -8.16 -15.89
C GLY A 317 -9.41 -6.74 -15.33
N LYS A 318 -10.20 -5.85 -15.94
CA LYS A 318 -10.36 -4.46 -15.46
C LYS A 318 -11.20 -4.38 -14.18
N THR A 319 -12.20 -5.25 -14.05
CA THR A 319 -13.20 -5.21 -12.98
C THR A 319 -13.30 -6.52 -12.20
N ASN A 320 -12.78 -7.63 -12.72
CA ASN A 320 -12.85 -8.95 -12.08
C ASN A 320 -11.45 -9.58 -12.01
N ALA A 321 -11.18 -10.28 -10.91
CA ALA A 321 -10.00 -11.11 -10.76
C ALA A 321 -10.38 -12.43 -10.09
N HIS A 322 -9.66 -13.48 -10.45
CA HIS A 322 -9.76 -14.81 -9.88
C HIS A 322 -8.36 -15.37 -9.65
N MET A 323 -8.09 -15.82 -8.43
CA MET A 323 -6.84 -16.49 -8.08
C MET A 323 -7.10 -17.79 -7.31
N THR A 324 -6.20 -18.74 -7.51
CA THR A 324 -6.10 -19.96 -6.69
C THR A 324 -4.70 -20.05 -6.12
N GLY A 325 -4.55 -20.35 -4.83
CA GLY A 325 -3.24 -20.41 -4.21
C GLY A 325 -3.17 -21.40 -3.06
N THR A 326 -1.94 -21.77 -2.72
CA THR A 326 -1.64 -22.73 -1.68
C THR A 326 -0.50 -22.21 -0.82
N ALA A 327 -0.67 -22.30 0.50
CA ALA A 327 0.38 -22.05 1.47
C ALA A 327 0.59 -23.30 2.34
N THR A 328 1.83 -23.55 2.74
CA THR A 328 2.14 -24.60 3.72
C THR A 328 2.49 -23.95 5.05
N LEU A 329 1.76 -24.30 6.10
CA LEU A 329 1.99 -23.83 7.47
C LEU A 329 2.60 -24.95 8.33
N ARG A 330 3.40 -24.54 9.32
CA ARG A 330 3.86 -25.39 10.42
C ARG A 330 3.12 -24.95 11.68
N ARG A 331 2.11 -25.69 12.11
CA ARG A 331 1.22 -25.31 13.22
C ARG A 331 1.95 -25.15 14.55
N ASN A 332 3.06 -25.86 14.75
CA ASN A 332 3.90 -25.75 15.94
C ASN A 332 4.56 -24.37 16.06
N ASN A 333 4.80 -23.65 14.97
CA ASN A 333 5.33 -22.28 15.01
C ASN A 333 4.33 -21.28 15.62
N PHE A 334 3.05 -21.68 15.69
CA PHE A 334 1.96 -20.91 16.27
C PHE A 334 1.48 -21.49 17.61
N ASP A 335 2.18 -22.47 18.18
CA ASP A 335 1.77 -23.20 19.40
C ASP A 335 0.36 -23.81 19.29
N ILE A 336 -0.01 -24.32 18.10
CA ILE A 336 -1.34 -24.90 17.84
C ILE A 336 -1.26 -26.43 17.93
N GLY A 337 -2.00 -26.99 18.90
CA GLY A 337 -2.33 -28.42 18.97
C GLY A 337 -1.13 -29.35 19.17
N HIS A 338 -0.07 -28.91 19.88
CA HIS A 338 1.22 -29.63 20.01
C HIS A 338 1.04 -31.15 20.04
N ARG A 339 1.76 -31.84 19.15
CA ARG A 339 1.76 -33.30 19.14
C ARG A 339 2.45 -33.79 20.41
N ASP A 340 1.80 -34.66 21.16
CA ASP A 340 2.46 -35.40 22.24
C ASP A 340 3.54 -36.28 21.62
N PRO A 341 4.84 -36.04 21.90
CA PRO A 341 5.92 -36.82 21.31
C PRO A 341 5.90 -38.29 21.72
N LYS A 342 5.13 -38.66 22.76
CA LYS A 342 4.95 -40.05 23.21
C LYS A 342 3.83 -40.79 22.47
N LYS A 343 3.00 -40.09 21.69
CA LYS A 343 1.91 -40.70 20.89
C LYS A 343 2.33 -40.83 19.43
N ALA A 344 2.33 -42.06 18.93
CA ALA A 344 2.58 -42.37 17.52
C ALA A 344 1.54 -41.69 16.61
N ASN A 345 0.32 -41.50 17.11
CA ASN A 345 -0.82 -40.95 16.38
C ASN A 345 -1.06 -39.46 16.71
N GLY A 346 -1.53 -38.70 15.74
CA GLY A 346 -1.87 -37.29 15.87
C GLY A 346 -1.81 -36.51 14.56
N ILE A 347 -2.20 -35.24 14.64
CA ILE A 347 -2.18 -34.32 13.49
C ILE A 347 -0.72 -33.94 13.18
N ARG A 348 -0.31 -34.03 11.92
CA ARG A 348 1.03 -33.62 11.48
C ARG A 348 1.23 -32.12 11.67
N ASP A 349 2.49 -31.70 11.76
CA ASP A 349 2.81 -30.29 11.94
C ASP A 349 2.49 -29.46 10.67
N GLU A 350 2.62 -30.10 9.52
CA GLU A 350 2.31 -29.50 8.23
C GLU A 350 0.80 -29.39 8.01
N ILE A 351 0.35 -28.18 7.69
CA ILE A 351 -1.03 -27.87 7.32
C ILE A 351 -0.99 -27.18 5.96
N ILE A 352 -1.76 -27.69 5.02
CA ILE A 352 -1.94 -27.07 3.72
C ILE A 352 -3.13 -26.12 3.80
N ILE A 353 -2.95 -24.90 3.33
CA ILE A 353 -4.00 -23.89 3.21
C ILE A 353 -4.22 -23.65 1.73
N ASP A 354 -5.43 -23.94 1.26
CA ASP A 354 -5.86 -23.67 -0.09
C ASP A 354 -6.82 -22.49 -0.09
N VAL A 355 -6.53 -21.50 -0.93
CA VAL A 355 -7.32 -20.29 -1.09
C VAL A 355 -7.79 -20.17 -2.53
N GLU A 356 -9.06 -19.81 -2.68
CA GLU A 356 -9.64 -19.38 -3.94
C GLU A 356 -10.32 -18.05 -3.70
N VAL A 357 -9.90 -17.02 -4.43
CA VAL A 357 -10.40 -15.66 -4.25
C VAL A 357 -10.94 -15.17 -5.57
N PHE A 358 -12.22 -14.80 -5.55
CA PHE A 358 -12.84 -13.96 -6.56
C PHE A 358 -12.90 -12.55 -6.02
N ALA A 359 -12.50 -11.58 -6.83
CA ALA A 359 -12.50 -10.19 -6.41
C ALA A 359 -12.99 -9.27 -7.53
N GLN A 360 -13.50 -8.11 -7.14
CA GLN A 360 -13.98 -7.07 -8.04
C GLN A 360 -13.47 -5.68 -7.69
N LYS A 361 -13.41 -4.81 -8.70
CA LYS A 361 -13.04 -3.40 -8.59
C LYS A 361 -14.25 -2.51 -8.89
#